data_AF-A0A172TA45-F1
#
_entry.id   AF-A0A172TA45-F1
#
_cell.length_a   1.000
_cell.length_b   1.000
_cell.length_c   1.000
_cell.angle_alpha   90.00
_cell.angle_beta   90.00
_cell.angle_gamma   90.00
#
_symmetry.space_group_name_H-M   'P 1'
#
loop_
_entity.id
_entity.type
_entity.pdbx_description
1 polymer ?
#
loop_
_entity_poly.entity_id
_entity_poly.type
_entity_poly.pdbx_seq_one_letter_code
_entity_poly.pdbx_strand_id
1 'polypeptide(L)'
;MSRLEGRRILSRRALLERWWVLPVAGTVGAFGYMGWYGSRVLLGKRGAGEPQFVAGTPQRVAALSQLEQDWAEVTFTYDKRPCTVLRIPRAVLGGLSVDEQHYAAYSRVCTHLGCAVNLVRDTEVLAFAFNYRPPPEADHPQLGCRCHYSVFDPLQAGEAVFGKANGPLPRVRLERRGDDLYAVGIEPAPKLGE
;
A
#
# COMPACT_ATOMS: atom_id res chain seq x y z
N MET A 1 65.64 -7.78 -15.60
CA MET A 1 65.46 -6.35 -15.94
C MET A 1 63.96 -6.06 -15.88
N SER A 2 63.55 -5.41 -14.79
CA SER A 2 62.17 -5.23 -14.35
C SER A 2 61.48 -4.11 -15.14
N ARG A 3 60.34 -4.42 -15.76
CA ARG A 3 59.45 -3.44 -16.40
C ARG A 3 58.32 -3.11 -15.42
N LEU A 4 58.67 -2.42 -14.34
CA LEU A 4 57.71 -1.74 -13.49
C LEU A 4 57.41 -0.35 -14.08
N GLU A 5 56.15 0.06 -13.91
CA GLU A 5 55.67 1.45 -13.96
C GLU A 5 55.36 2.10 -15.31
N GLY A 6 54.23 1.67 -15.89
CA GLY A 6 53.32 2.54 -16.62
C GLY A 6 52.28 3.22 -15.72
N ARG A 7 52.67 3.81 -14.58
CA ARG A 7 51.74 4.68 -13.82
C ARG A 7 51.68 6.02 -14.56
N ARG A 8 50.61 6.26 -15.34
CA ARG A 8 50.29 7.59 -15.84
C ARG A 8 50.03 8.49 -14.64
N ILE A 9 51.05 9.22 -14.22
CA ILE A 9 50.92 10.25 -13.19
C ILE A 9 50.00 11.32 -13.80
N LEU A 10 48.78 11.41 -13.28
CA LEU A 10 47.84 12.47 -13.66
C LEU A 10 48.51 13.81 -13.35
N SER A 11 48.82 14.58 -14.39
CA SER A 11 49.37 15.91 -14.19
C SER A 11 48.30 16.82 -13.55
N ARG A 12 48.72 17.77 -12.70
CA ARG A 12 47.80 18.74 -12.09
C ARG A 12 46.93 19.46 -13.13
N ARG A 13 47.53 19.78 -14.28
CA ARG A 13 46.83 20.40 -15.42
C ARG A 13 45.74 19.48 -16.00
N ALA A 14 46.06 18.21 -16.26
CA ALA A 14 45.08 17.25 -16.78
C ALA A 14 43.93 16.99 -15.79
N LEU A 15 44.20 17.08 -14.48
CA LEU A 15 43.16 17.01 -13.45
C LEU A 15 42.25 18.25 -13.48
N LEU A 16 42.81 19.46 -13.52
CA LEU A 16 42.05 20.71 -13.56
C LEU A 16 41.22 20.85 -14.84
N GLU A 17 41.74 20.41 -15.99
CA GLU A 17 41.01 20.38 -17.27
C GLU A 17 39.77 19.47 -17.26
N ARG A 18 39.74 18.47 -16.37
CA ARG A 18 38.62 17.50 -16.24
C ARG A 18 37.79 17.71 -14.97
N TRP A 19 38.13 18.70 -14.14
CA TRP A 19 37.45 18.96 -12.88
C TRP A 19 35.94 19.22 -13.05
N TRP A 20 35.54 19.84 -14.16
CA TRP A 20 34.14 20.10 -14.51
C TRP A 20 33.31 18.82 -14.75
N VAL A 21 33.95 17.68 -15.02
CA VAL A 21 33.25 16.40 -15.23
C VAL A 21 32.61 15.90 -13.94
N LEU A 22 33.21 16.17 -12.77
CA LEU A 22 32.68 15.74 -11.48
C LEU A 22 31.29 16.32 -11.18
N PRO A 23 31.07 17.65 -11.20
CA PRO A 23 29.73 18.19 -10.97
C PRO A 23 28.74 17.74 -12.05
N VAL A 24 29.14 17.65 -13.32
CA VAL A 24 28.26 17.17 -14.40
C VAL A 24 27.84 15.72 -14.18
N ALA A 25 28.78 14.82 -13.87
CA ALA A 25 28.48 13.43 -13.57
C ALA A 25 27.59 13.29 -12.34
N GLY A 26 27.83 14.11 -11.30
CA GLY A 26 26.96 14.20 -10.12
C GLY A 26 25.54 14.61 -10.48
N THR A 27 25.38 15.63 -11.32
CA THR A 27 24.07 16.09 -11.82
C THR A 27 23.36 14.98 -12.61
N VAL A 28 24.03 14.37 -13.59
CA VAL A 28 23.46 13.28 -14.40
C VAL A 28 23.04 12.10 -13.50
N GLY A 29 23.88 11.71 -12.54
CA GLY A 29 23.56 10.67 -11.58
C GLY A 29 22.33 11.01 -10.73
N ALA A 30 22.23 12.24 -10.22
CA ALA A 30 21.10 12.68 -9.42
C ALA A 30 19.78 12.67 -10.21
N PHE A 31 19.77 13.25 -11.43
CA PHE A 31 18.58 13.25 -12.28
C PHE A 31 18.20 11.85 -12.77
N GLY A 32 19.19 11.02 -13.11
CA GLY A 32 18.97 9.62 -13.45
C GLY A 32 18.32 8.84 -12.31
N TYR A 33 18.83 9.00 -11.08
CA TYR A 33 18.25 8.39 -9.89
C TYR A 33 16.83 8.90 -9.61
N MET A 34 16.60 10.22 -9.67
CA MET A 34 15.27 10.81 -9.45
C MET A 34 14.26 10.30 -10.48
N GLY A 35 14.65 10.20 -11.75
CA GLY A 35 13.82 9.64 -12.81
C GLY A 35 13.47 8.18 -12.55
N TRP A 36 14.47 7.35 -12.22
CA TRP A 36 14.27 5.95 -11.86
C TRP A 36 13.34 5.80 -10.64
N TYR A 37 13.60 6.53 -9.57
CA TYR A 37 12.78 6.49 -8.36
C TYR A 37 11.35 6.97 -8.62
N GLY A 38 11.18 8.05 -9.37
CA GLY A 38 9.88 8.55 -9.81
C GLY A 38 9.11 7.50 -10.60
N SER A 39 9.76 6.80 -11.53
CA SER A 39 9.13 5.71 -12.29
C SER A 39 8.64 4.58 -11.39
N ARG A 40 9.39 4.21 -10.35
CA ARG A 40 8.96 3.18 -9.40
C ARG A 40 7.74 3.60 -8.59
N VAL A 41 7.65 4.86 -8.20
CA VAL A 41 6.51 5.38 -7.43
C VAL A 41 5.25 5.52 -8.30
N LEU A 42 5.40 5.94 -9.55
CA LEU A 42 4.28 6.20 -10.45
C LEU A 42 3.77 4.94 -11.15
N LEU A 43 4.66 4.04 -11.55
CA LEU A 43 4.34 2.87 -12.38
C LEU A 43 4.56 1.54 -11.65
N GLY A 44 5.17 1.54 -10.46
CA GLY A 44 5.50 0.33 -9.71
C GLY A 44 4.42 -0.14 -8.74
N LYS A 45 3.20 0.42 -8.81
CA LYS A 45 2.06 0.00 -8.00
C LYS A 45 1.63 -1.42 -8.38
N ARG A 46 1.53 -2.30 -7.39
CA ARG A 46 1.16 -3.71 -7.54
C ARG A 46 -0.29 -3.89 -7.14
N GLY A 47 -1.05 -4.59 -8.00
CA GLY A 47 -2.40 -5.03 -7.66
C GLY A 47 -2.42 -6.06 -6.54
N ALA A 48 -3.62 -6.31 -6.00
CA ALA A 48 -3.80 -7.20 -4.86
C ALA A 48 -3.38 -8.65 -5.12
N GLY A 49 -3.53 -9.13 -6.36
CA GLY A 49 -3.25 -10.52 -6.74
C GLY A 49 -4.11 -11.55 -6.00
N GLU A 50 -3.83 -12.82 -6.23
CA GLU A 50 -4.52 -13.94 -5.58
C GLU A 50 -4.38 -13.89 -4.04
N PRO A 51 -5.45 -14.17 -3.27
CA PRO A 51 -5.39 -14.16 -1.82
C PRO A 51 -4.41 -15.19 -1.23
N GLN A 52 -3.53 -14.72 -0.34
CA GLN A 52 -2.48 -15.55 0.29
C GLN A 52 -2.65 -15.56 1.81
N PHE A 53 -3.79 -16.10 2.27
CA PHE A 53 -4.11 -16.13 3.69
C PHE A 53 -3.27 -17.14 4.47
N VAL A 54 -2.69 -16.68 5.57
CA VAL A 54 -2.15 -17.57 6.61
C VAL A 54 -3.26 -17.79 7.63
N ALA A 55 -3.60 -19.06 7.89
CA ALA A 55 -4.60 -19.40 8.90
C ALA A 55 -4.14 -18.93 10.30
N GLY A 56 -5.09 -18.43 11.07
CA GLY A 56 -4.86 -18.00 12.45
C GLY A 56 -5.96 -18.48 13.38
N THR A 57 -5.82 -18.20 14.67
CA THR A 57 -6.86 -18.53 15.66
C THR A 57 -8.15 -17.79 15.30
N PRO A 58 -9.30 -18.48 15.17
CA PRO A 58 -10.57 -17.81 14.91
C PRO A 58 -10.92 -16.81 16.01
N GLN A 59 -11.27 -15.59 15.64
CA GLN A 59 -11.67 -14.54 16.56
C GLN A 59 -12.96 -13.88 16.08
N ARG A 60 -13.94 -13.74 16.98
CA ARG A 60 -15.17 -13.00 16.68
C ARG A 60 -14.85 -11.53 16.42
N VAL A 61 -15.38 -10.97 15.34
CA VAL A 61 -15.12 -9.60 14.88
C VAL A 61 -16.32 -8.69 15.08
N ALA A 62 -17.49 -9.07 14.55
CA ALA A 62 -18.69 -8.26 14.58
C ALA A 62 -19.94 -9.13 14.41
N ALA A 63 -21.09 -8.68 14.92
CA ALA A 63 -22.37 -9.21 14.49
C ALA A 63 -22.74 -8.65 13.10
N LEU A 64 -23.46 -9.42 12.29
CA LEU A 64 -23.93 -8.97 10.97
C LEU A 64 -24.81 -7.72 11.05
N SER A 65 -25.60 -7.58 12.12
CA SER A 65 -26.44 -6.40 12.39
C SER A 65 -25.66 -5.10 12.62
N GLN A 66 -24.35 -5.17 12.90
CA GLN A 66 -23.49 -3.97 12.98
C GLN A 66 -23.04 -3.49 11.60
N LEU A 67 -23.27 -4.28 10.55
CA LEU A 67 -22.75 -4.09 9.20
C LEU A 67 -23.86 -4.15 8.14
N GLU A 68 -25.02 -3.56 8.44
CA GLU A 68 -26.21 -3.62 7.57
C GLU A 68 -26.09 -2.71 6.35
N GLN A 69 -25.53 -1.51 6.54
CA GLN A 69 -25.43 -0.48 5.50
C GLN A 69 -24.10 -0.59 4.77
N ASP A 70 -24.10 -0.30 3.47
CA ASP A 70 -22.85 -0.16 2.73
C ASP A 70 -21.93 0.87 3.41
N TRP A 71 -20.66 0.50 3.52
CA TRP A 71 -19.61 1.24 4.23
C TRP A 71 -19.76 1.30 5.75
N ALA A 72 -20.65 0.50 6.34
CA ALA A 72 -20.58 0.22 7.77
C ALA A 72 -19.22 -0.40 8.11
N GLU A 73 -18.64 0.04 9.24
CA GLU A 73 -17.27 -0.30 9.63
C GLU A 73 -17.23 -0.80 11.07
N VAL A 74 -16.51 -1.89 11.29
CA VAL A 74 -16.09 -2.31 12.64
C VAL A 74 -14.58 -2.49 12.64
N THR A 75 -13.91 -1.81 13.58
CA THR A 75 -12.47 -1.96 13.77
C THR A 75 -12.17 -2.98 14.87
N PHE A 76 -11.12 -3.77 14.66
CA PHE A 76 -10.71 -4.85 15.57
C PHE A 76 -9.20 -5.05 15.52
N THR A 77 -8.67 -5.89 16.40
CA THR A 77 -7.26 -6.34 16.35
C THR A 77 -7.23 -7.81 16.00
N TYR A 78 -6.37 -8.23 15.08
CA TYR A 78 -6.17 -9.64 14.71
C TYR A 78 -4.71 -9.88 14.39
N ASP A 79 -4.15 -10.99 14.88
CA ASP A 79 -2.73 -11.32 14.75
C ASP A 79 -1.82 -10.11 15.09
N LYS A 80 -2.10 -9.47 16.23
CA LYS A 80 -1.39 -8.28 16.76
C LYS A 80 -1.39 -7.05 15.83
N ARG A 81 -2.25 -7.02 14.82
CA ARG A 81 -2.38 -5.90 13.87
C ARG A 81 -3.76 -5.24 14.00
N PRO A 82 -3.84 -3.90 14.01
CA PRO A 82 -5.14 -3.23 13.87
C PRO A 82 -5.72 -3.57 12.49
N CYS A 83 -7.01 -3.85 12.44
CA CYS A 83 -7.76 -4.26 11.26
C CYS A 83 -9.12 -3.53 11.21
N THR A 84 -9.75 -3.58 10.04
CA THR A 84 -11.13 -3.11 9.83
C THR A 84 -11.90 -4.13 9.01
N VAL A 85 -13.18 -4.30 9.30
CA VAL A 85 -14.15 -4.99 8.44
C VAL A 85 -15.15 -3.99 7.94
N LEU A 86 -15.47 -4.09 6.65
CA LEU A 86 -16.38 -3.20 5.94
C LEU A 86 -17.49 -4.02 5.31
N ARG A 87 -18.74 -3.53 5.41
CA ARG A 87 -19.80 -3.88 4.47
C ARG A 87 -19.53 -3.14 3.17
N ILE A 88 -19.47 -3.85 2.05
CA ILE A 88 -19.14 -3.27 0.74
C ILE A 88 -20.23 -3.57 -0.30
N PRO A 89 -20.50 -2.69 -1.26
CA PRO A 89 -21.62 -2.83 -2.19
C PRO A 89 -21.50 -4.03 -3.17
N ARG A 90 -20.30 -4.61 -3.33
CA ARG A 90 -20.04 -5.70 -4.28
C ARG A 90 -18.99 -6.67 -3.76
N ALA A 91 -19.00 -7.90 -4.27
CA ALA A 91 -17.96 -8.88 -3.99
C ALA A 91 -16.59 -8.39 -4.48
N VAL A 92 -15.54 -8.73 -3.71
CA VAL A 92 -14.13 -8.43 -4.04
C VAL A 92 -13.26 -9.65 -3.76
N LEU A 93 -12.09 -9.70 -4.38
CA LEU A 93 -11.15 -10.79 -4.21
C LEU A 93 -10.66 -10.90 -2.76
N GLY A 94 -10.88 -12.05 -2.13
CA GLY A 94 -10.56 -12.29 -0.72
C GLY A 94 -11.61 -11.76 0.27
N GLY A 95 -12.69 -11.15 -0.21
CA GLY A 95 -13.87 -10.82 0.59
C GLY A 95 -14.77 -12.03 0.85
N LEU A 96 -15.72 -11.88 1.76
CA LEU A 96 -16.75 -12.87 2.08
C LEU A 96 -18.09 -12.38 1.54
N SER A 97 -18.83 -13.24 0.86
CA SER A 97 -20.20 -12.96 0.41
C SER A 97 -21.15 -13.97 1.02
N VAL A 98 -22.19 -13.51 1.70
CA VAL A 98 -23.22 -14.36 2.30
C VAL A 98 -24.58 -13.67 2.16
N ASP A 99 -25.61 -14.39 1.74
CA ASP A 99 -26.99 -13.88 1.61
C ASP A 99 -27.06 -12.54 0.84
N GLU A 100 -26.35 -12.44 -0.29
CA GLU A 100 -26.22 -11.22 -1.13
C GLU A 100 -25.54 -10.02 -0.45
N GLN A 101 -25.04 -10.18 0.78
CA GLN A 101 -24.24 -9.19 1.47
C GLN A 101 -22.74 -9.49 1.29
N HIS A 102 -21.96 -8.44 1.05
CA HIS A 102 -20.54 -8.55 0.79
C HIS A 102 -19.73 -7.82 1.86
N TYR A 103 -18.67 -8.48 2.32
CA TYR A 103 -17.79 -8.01 3.37
C TYR A 103 -16.33 -8.13 2.92
N ALA A 104 -15.53 -7.15 3.29
CA ALA A 104 -14.08 -7.24 3.16
C ALA A 104 -13.42 -6.74 4.43
N ALA A 105 -12.30 -7.35 4.79
CA ALA A 105 -11.53 -6.94 5.95
C ALA A 105 -10.06 -6.80 5.58
N TYR A 106 -9.43 -5.77 6.15
CA TYR A 106 -8.07 -5.36 5.81
C TYR A 106 -7.31 -5.00 7.07
N SER A 107 -5.99 -5.23 7.04
CA SER A 107 -5.10 -4.63 8.02
C SER A 107 -5.11 -3.10 7.87
N ARG A 108 -5.08 -2.40 8.99
CA ARG A 108 -4.96 -0.95 9.08
C ARG A 108 -3.51 -0.48 9.24
N VAL A 109 -2.55 -1.31 8.85
CA VAL A 109 -1.12 -1.00 8.86
C VAL A 109 -0.68 -0.69 7.44
N CYS A 110 -0.29 0.56 7.19
CA CYS A 110 0.11 1.02 5.87
C CYS A 110 1.35 0.25 5.39
N THR A 111 1.29 -0.26 4.16
CA THR A 111 2.34 -1.08 3.53
C THR A 111 3.56 -0.27 3.06
N HIS A 112 3.55 1.05 3.24
CA HIS A 112 4.73 1.89 3.06
C HIS A 112 5.67 1.78 4.27
N LEU A 113 5.29 2.37 5.42
CA LEU A 113 6.11 2.47 6.63
C LEU A 113 5.31 2.24 7.93
N GLY A 114 4.17 1.55 7.86
CA GLY A 114 3.48 1.04 9.06
C GLY A 114 2.53 2.02 9.78
N CYS A 115 2.34 3.24 9.28
CA CYS A 115 1.36 4.17 9.83
C CYS A 115 -0.09 3.62 9.80
N ALA A 116 -0.95 4.11 10.69
CA ALA A 116 -2.36 3.74 10.71
C ALA A 116 -3.10 4.15 9.43
N VAL A 117 -4.01 3.27 8.98
CA VAL A 117 -4.93 3.47 7.86
C VAL A 117 -6.35 3.54 8.41
N ASN A 118 -7.13 4.49 7.90
CA ASN A 118 -8.51 4.74 8.33
C ASN A 118 -9.44 4.84 7.12
N LEU A 119 -10.70 4.48 7.30
CA LEU A 119 -11.72 4.74 6.30
C LEU A 119 -11.96 6.25 6.18
N VAL A 120 -11.81 6.78 4.96
CA VAL A 120 -12.14 8.15 4.58
C VAL A 120 -13.42 8.08 3.78
N ARG A 121 -14.52 8.53 4.39
CA ARG A 121 -15.88 8.39 3.84
C ARG A 121 -16.20 9.43 2.78
N ASP A 122 -15.73 10.66 3.00
CA ASP A 122 -15.96 11.80 2.12
C ASP A 122 -14.79 11.93 1.14
N THR A 123 -15.09 11.85 -0.15
CA THR A 123 -14.08 11.94 -1.22
C THR A 123 -13.49 13.33 -1.38
N GLU A 124 -14.16 14.39 -0.89
CA GLU A 124 -13.56 15.72 -0.84
C GLU A 124 -12.47 15.82 0.25
N VAL A 125 -12.56 15.01 1.32
CA VAL A 125 -11.45 14.87 2.29
C VAL A 125 -10.25 14.18 1.65
N LEU A 126 -10.46 13.23 0.72
CA LEU A 126 -9.35 12.65 -0.05
C LEU A 126 -8.67 13.71 -0.92
N ALA A 127 -9.45 14.52 -1.61
CA ALA A 127 -8.91 15.58 -2.46
C ALA A 127 -8.08 16.58 -1.64
N PHE A 128 -8.61 17.03 -0.49
CA PHE A 128 -7.94 18.01 0.37
C PHE A 128 -6.75 17.44 1.16
N ALA A 129 -6.94 16.34 1.89
CA ALA A 129 -5.97 15.84 2.87
C ALA A 129 -4.98 14.81 2.30
N PHE A 130 -5.27 14.25 1.12
CA PHE A 130 -4.45 13.22 0.49
C PHE A 130 -3.99 13.59 -0.92
N ASN A 131 -4.37 14.77 -1.45
CA ASN A 131 -4.09 15.17 -2.84
C ASN A 131 -4.56 14.13 -3.87
N TYR A 132 -5.65 13.41 -3.55
CA TYR A 132 -6.21 12.37 -4.41
C TYR A 132 -7.69 12.64 -4.64
N ARG A 133 -8.06 12.96 -5.88
CA ARG A 133 -9.45 13.02 -6.31
C ARG A 133 -9.75 11.71 -7.06
N PRO A 134 -10.56 10.80 -6.49
CA PRO A 134 -10.93 9.57 -7.18
C PRO A 134 -11.61 9.88 -8.52
N PRO A 135 -11.39 9.05 -9.56
CA PRO A 135 -12.20 9.13 -10.77
C PRO A 135 -13.66 8.72 -10.47
N PRO A 136 -14.63 9.07 -11.34
CA PRO A 136 -16.07 8.83 -11.09
C PRO A 136 -16.42 7.38 -10.73
N GLU A 137 -15.76 6.41 -11.34
CA GLU A 137 -15.95 4.97 -11.09
C GLU A 137 -15.45 4.50 -9.71
N ALA A 138 -14.66 5.33 -9.02
CA ALA A 138 -14.10 5.09 -7.69
C ALA A 138 -14.53 6.15 -6.67
N ASP A 139 -15.61 6.89 -6.94
CA ASP A 139 -16.20 7.89 -6.04
C ASP A 139 -16.96 7.23 -4.89
N HIS A 140 -16.21 6.66 -3.97
CA HIS A 140 -16.70 5.97 -2.79
C HIS A 140 -15.68 6.07 -1.65
N PRO A 141 -16.04 5.66 -0.41
CA PRO A 141 -15.10 5.61 0.69
C PRO A 141 -13.82 4.82 0.37
N GLN A 142 -12.68 5.36 0.77
CA GLN A 142 -11.35 4.80 0.54
C GLN A 142 -10.63 4.58 1.87
N LEU A 143 -9.58 3.76 1.88
CA LEU A 143 -8.73 3.55 3.05
C LEU A 143 -7.49 4.45 2.95
N GLY A 144 -7.37 5.45 3.81
CA GLY A 144 -6.33 6.49 3.74
C GLY A 144 -5.28 6.41 4.85
N CYS A 145 -4.01 6.54 4.46
CA CYS A 145 -2.86 6.76 5.35
C CYS A 145 -2.32 8.20 5.25
N ARG A 146 -2.40 8.97 6.34
CA ARG A 146 -2.05 10.40 6.34
C ARG A 146 -0.54 10.71 6.35
N CYS A 147 0.32 9.73 6.59
CA CYS A 147 1.76 9.98 6.72
C CYS A 147 2.42 10.39 5.39
N HIS A 148 2.08 9.68 4.31
CA HIS A 148 2.64 9.91 2.97
C HIS A 148 1.56 9.78 1.90
N TYR A 149 0.34 10.18 2.29
CA TYR A 149 -0.85 10.28 1.45
C TYR A 149 -1.20 9.03 0.66
N SER A 150 -0.91 7.83 1.21
CA SER A 150 -1.26 6.58 0.53
C SER A 150 -2.76 6.34 0.65
N VAL A 151 -3.39 5.98 -0.45
CA VAL A 151 -4.82 5.66 -0.54
C VAL A 151 -4.95 4.25 -1.10
N PHE A 152 -5.81 3.47 -0.46
CA PHE A 152 -6.08 2.08 -0.81
C PHE A 152 -7.56 1.89 -1.09
N ASP A 153 -7.85 1.11 -2.12
CA ASP A 153 -9.22 0.91 -2.60
C ASP A 153 -9.83 -0.39 -2.03
N PRO A 154 -10.84 -0.30 -1.13
CA PRO A 154 -11.49 -1.47 -0.55
C PRO A 154 -12.31 -2.28 -1.57
N LEU A 155 -12.69 -1.71 -2.72
CA LEU A 155 -13.35 -2.41 -3.83
C LEU A 155 -12.37 -3.01 -4.84
N GLN A 156 -11.07 -2.70 -4.73
CA GLN A 156 -9.99 -3.34 -5.47
C GLN A 156 -9.10 -4.17 -4.55
N ALA A 157 -9.74 -4.91 -3.63
CA ALA A 157 -9.07 -5.83 -2.71
C ALA A 157 -7.92 -5.20 -1.89
N GLY A 158 -8.02 -3.90 -1.58
CA GLY A 158 -7.04 -3.16 -0.79
C GLY A 158 -5.85 -2.62 -1.59
N GLU A 159 -5.92 -2.59 -2.92
CA GLU A 159 -4.86 -2.08 -3.80
C GLU A 159 -4.49 -0.61 -3.49
N ALA A 160 -3.19 -0.30 -3.56
CA ALA A 160 -2.66 1.03 -3.29
C ALA A 160 -2.79 1.98 -4.50
N VAL A 161 -3.99 2.52 -4.73
CA VAL A 161 -4.32 3.36 -5.90
C VAL A 161 -3.60 4.71 -5.93
N PHE A 162 -3.14 5.24 -4.79
CA PHE A 162 -2.42 6.52 -4.73
C PHE A 162 -1.35 6.58 -3.62
N GLY A 163 -0.43 7.53 -3.72
CA GLY A 163 0.61 7.82 -2.73
C GLY A 163 1.78 6.84 -2.74
N LYS A 164 2.58 6.85 -1.66
CA LYS A 164 3.88 6.13 -1.57
C LYS A 164 3.81 4.63 -1.41
N ALA A 165 2.69 4.07 -0.94
CA ALA A 165 2.54 2.63 -0.89
C ALA A 165 2.51 2.04 -2.31
N ASN A 166 3.30 0.98 -2.53
CA ASN A 166 3.36 0.24 -3.79
C ASN A 166 2.61 -1.10 -3.75
N GLY A 167 2.23 -1.58 -2.57
CA GLY A 167 1.57 -2.87 -2.39
C GLY A 167 0.22 -2.74 -1.67
N PRO A 168 -0.69 -3.72 -1.88
CA PRO A 168 -2.03 -3.72 -1.30
C PRO A 168 -1.98 -3.85 0.23
N LEU A 169 -3.06 -3.46 0.91
CA LEU A 169 -3.25 -3.79 2.32
C LEU A 169 -3.45 -5.31 2.49
N PRO A 170 -2.81 -5.95 3.49
CA PRO A 170 -3.08 -7.34 3.80
C PRO A 170 -4.55 -7.58 4.11
N ARG A 171 -5.17 -8.53 3.42
CA ARG A 171 -6.57 -8.94 3.65
C ARG A 171 -6.68 -9.83 4.89
N VAL A 172 -7.82 -9.74 5.57
CA VAL A 172 -8.20 -10.65 6.65
C VAL A 172 -9.26 -11.61 6.12
N ARG A 173 -9.01 -12.92 6.25
CA ARG A 173 -9.98 -13.95 5.87
C ARG A 173 -11.13 -13.93 6.86
N LEU A 174 -12.33 -13.73 6.35
CA LEU A 174 -13.56 -13.76 7.13
C LEU A 174 -14.29 -15.10 6.98
N GLU A 175 -15.02 -15.48 8.02
CA GLU A 175 -15.92 -16.63 8.06
C GLU A 175 -17.21 -16.20 8.79
N ARG A 176 -18.39 -16.60 8.29
CA ARG A 176 -19.65 -16.43 9.02
C ARG A 176 -19.88 -17.62 9.94
N ARG A 177 -20.25 -17.37 11.19
CA ARG A 177 -20.70 -18.39 12.15
C ARG A 177 -21.97 -17.91 12.84
N GLY A 178 -23.12 -18.46 12.42
CA GLY A 178 -24.42 -17.95 12.85
C GLY A 178 -24.59 -16.50 12.39
N ASP A 179 -24.90 -15.60 13.31
CA ASP A 179 -25.10 -14.16 13.03
C ASP A 179 -23.85 -13.31 13.23
N ASP A 180 -22.70 -13.96 13.40
CA ASP A 180 -21.42 -13.30 13.66
C ASP A 180 -20.40 -13.54 12.53
N LEU A 181 -19.56 -12.54 12.31
CA LEU A 181 -18.35 -12.63 11.50
C LEU A 181 -17.13 -12.92 12.36
N TYR A 182 -16.29 -13.82 11.87
CA TYR A 182 -15.03 -14.22 12.47
C TYR A 182 -13.86 -13.93 11.53
N ALA A 183 -12.74 -13.46 12.08
CA ALA A 183 -11.46 -13.48 11.41
C ALA A 183 -10.78 -14.82 11.66
N VAL A 184 -10.35 -15.50 10.59
CA VAL A 184 -9.78 -16.87 10.66
C VAL A 184 -8.43 -17.00 9.97
N GLY A 185 -7.93 -15.91 9.42
CA GLY A 185 -6.60 -15.83 8.82
C GLY A 185 -6.34 -14.42 8.33
N ILE A 186 -5.08 -14.14 7.99
CA ILE A 186 -4.66 -12.82 7.51
C ILE A 186 -3.46 -13.00 6.59
N GLU A 187 -3.36 -12.18 5.56
CA GLU A 187 -2.21 -12.17 4.68
C GLU A 187 -0.95 -11.69 5.42
N PRO A 188 0.24 -12.15 5.03
CA PRO A 188 1.49 -11.60 5.56
C PRO A 188 1.61 -10.13 5.17
N ALA A 189 2.29 -9.34 6.00
CA ALA A 189 2.65 -7.99 5.60
C ALA A 189 3.60 -8.06 4.39
N PRO A 190 3.36 -7.27 3.33
CA PRO A 190 4.34 -7.17 2.24
C PRO A 190 5.63 -6.58 2.77
N LYS A 191 6.74 -6.87 2.08
CA LYS A 191 8.04 -6.26 2.42
C LYS A 191 7.94 -4.74 2.24
N LEU A 192 8.14 -4.01 3.34
CA LEU A 192 8.06 -2.55 3.35
C LEU A 192 9.21 -1.96 2.51
N GLY A 193 8.89 -0.94 1.71
CA GLY A 193 9.90 -0.18 0.94
C GLY A 193 10.38 -0.82 -0.37
N GLU A 194 9.75 -1.92 -0.82
CA GLU A 194 9.97 -2.45 -2.17
C GLU A 194 9.27 -1.64 -3.28
#